data_AF-A8T8C9-F1
#
_entry.id   AF-A8T8C9-F1
#
_cell.length_a   1.000
_cell.length_b   1.000
_cell.length_c   1.000
_cell.angle_alpha   90.00
_cell.angle_beta   90.00
_cell.angle_gamma   90.00
#
_symmetry.space_group_name_H-M   'P 1'
#
loop_
_entity.id
_entity.type
_entity.pdbx_description
1 polymer ?
#
loop_
_entity_poly.entity_id
_entity_poly.type
_entity_poly.pdbx_seq_one_letter_code
_entity_poly.pdbx_strand_id
1 'polypeptide(L)'
;MERAIGVSQKDIEVFMLREFSVYRPRQVARFVKTLFKGQFSISGVGQFRFDNGKVLLPDTKNPQQLSVFREVNQAILSLPI
;
A
#
# COMPACT_ATOMS: atom_id res chain seq x y z
N MET A 1 -30.58 -5.70 26.63
CA MET A 1 -30.86 -5.47 25.20
C MET A 1 -29.59 -4.90 24.58
N GLU A 2 -28.90 -5.75 23.83
CA GLU A 2 -27.56 -5.50 23.26
C GLU A 2 -27.54 -4.30 22.31
N ARG A 3 -26.59 -3.37 22.50
CA ARG A 3 -26.31 -2.32 21.53
C ARG A 3 -25.47 -2.93 20.41
N ALA A 4 -26.09 -3.14 19.25
CA ALA A 4 -25.39 -3.46 18.02
C ALA A 4 -24.35 -2.38 17.74
N ILE A 5 -23.09 -2.81 17.71
CA ILE A 5 -21.94 -2.03 17.23
C ILE A 5 -22.20 -1.74 15.75
N GLY A 6 -22.58 -0.50 15.44
CA GLY A 6 -22.73 -0.03 14.07
C GLY A 6 -21.38 0.04 13.38
N VAL A 7 -20.92 -1.07 12.82
CA VAL A 7 -19.88 -1.05 11.80
C VAL A 7 -20.51 -0.38 10.57
N SER A 8 -20.10 0.85 10.29
CA SER A 8 -20.55 1.61 9.14
C SER A 8 -20.19 0.85 7.86
N GLN A 9 -21.19 0.57 7.03
CA GLN A 9 -21.06 -0.19 5.79
C GLN A 9 -20.19 0.52 4.72
N LYS A 10 -19.65 1.72 5.03
CA LYS A 10 -18.69 2.48 4.23
C LYS A 10 -17.23 1.99 4.36
N ASP A 11 -16.92 1.16 5.36
CA ASP A 11 -15.54 0.78 5.68
C ASP A 11 -15.08 -0.55 5.06
N ILE A 12 -15.88 -1.14 4.17
CA ILE A 12 -15.52 -2.37 3.45
C ILE A 12 -15.29 -2.03 1.97
N GLU A 13 -14.38 -1.10 1.68
CA GLU A 13 -13.67 -1.23 0.39
C GLU A 13 -12.78 -2.46 0.54
N VAL A 14 -13.19 -3.59 -0.06
CA VAL A 14 -12.34 -4.77 -0.22
C VAL A 14 -11.22 -4.42 -1.18
N PHE A 15 -10.22 -3.70 -0.67
CA PHE A 15 -8.99 -3.48 -1.40
C PHE A 15 -8.24 -4.79 -1.48
N MET A 16 -7.75 -5.13 -2.67
CA MET A 16 -6.79 -6.21 -2.80
C MET A 16 -5.57 -5.86 -1.94
N LEU A 17 -5.39 -6.60 -0.85
CA LEU A 17 -4.28 -6.47 0.08
C LEU A 17 -3.23 -7.52 -0.28
N ARG A 18 -2.01 -7.07 -0.57
CA ARG A 18 -0.85 -7.95 -0.77
C ARG A 18 0.14 -7.79 0.36
N GLU A 19 0.53 -8.89 0.99
CA GLU A 19 1.66 -8.91 1.91
C GLU A 19 2.97 -9.25 1.19
N PHE A 20 4.03 -8.52 1.55
CA PHE A 20 5.41 -8.76 1.16
C PHE A 20 6.24 -9.07 2.41
N SER A 21 6.55 -10.34 2.62
CA SER A 21 7.39 -10.78 3.76
C SER A 21 8.86 -10.32 3.62
N VAL A 22 9.31 -10.05 2.39
CA VAL A 22 10.64 -9.52 2.10
C VAL A 22 10.50 -8.28 1.22
N TYR A 23 11.14 -7.18 1.62
CA TYR A 23 11.10 -5.94 0.86
C TYR A 23 11.98 -6.01 -0.40
N ARG A 24 11.32 -6.00 -1.56
CA ARG A 24 11.92 -5.98 -2.91
C ARG A 24 11.28 -4.85 -3.72
N PRO A 25 11.86 -3.63 -3.77
CA PRO A 25 11.20 -2.45 -4.32
C PRO A 25 10.64 -2.65 -5.74
N ARG A 26 11.39 -3.34 -6.62
CA ARG A 26 10.97 -3.60 -8.01
C ARG A 26 9.77 -4.55 -8.11
N GLN A 27 9.64 -5.51 -7.19
CA GLN A 27 8.50 -6.43 -7.15
C GLN A 27 7.24 -5.71 -6.67
N VAL A 28 7.37 -4.88 -5.63
CA VAL A 28 6.29 -4.03 -5.12
C VAL A 28 5.86 -3.04 -6.21
N ALA A 29 6.81 -2.39 -6.88
CA ALA A 29 6.55 -1.47 -7.98
C ALA A 29 5.76 -2.12 -9.12
N ARG A 30 6.10 -3.35 -9.51
CA ARG A 30 5.34 -4.11 -10.52
C ARG A 30 3.91 -4.37 -10.06
N PHE A 31 3.72 -4.84 -8.83
CA PHE A 31 2.41 -5.07 -8.26
C PHE A 31 1.55 -3.79 -8.29
N VAL A 32 2.12 -2.66 -7.84
CA VAL A 32 1.45 -1.37 -7.83
C VAL A 32 1.13 -0.89 -9.26
N LYS A 33 2.06 -1.02 -10.22
CA LYS A 33 1.84 -0.60 -11.61
C LYS A 33 0.80 -1.47 -12.34
N THR A 34 0.66 -2.74 -11.96
CA THR A 34 -0.32 -3.67 -12.56
C THR A 34 -1.75 -3.42 -12.08
N LEU A 35 -1.94 -2.87 -10.88
CA LEU A 35 -3.26 -2.66 -10.29
C LEU A 35 -3.62 -1.17 -10.25
N PHE A 36 -4.90 -0.83 -10.44
CA PHE A 36 -5.33 0.57 -10.46
C PHE A 36 -5.38 1.20 -9.07
N LYS A 37 -5.82 0.47 -8.04
CA LYS A 37 -5.94 0.93 -6.65
C LYS A 37 -5.85 -0.26 -5.71
N GLY A 38 -5.29 -0.08 -4.50
CA GLY A 38 -5.22 -1.15 -3.52
C GLY A 38 -4.33 -0.84 -2.33
N GLN A 39 -3.97 -1.91 -1.61
CA GLN A 39 -3.12 -1.81 -0.44
C GLN A 39 -2.05 -2.89 -0.44
N PHE A 40 -0.91 -2.61 0.20
CA PHE A 40 0.08 -3.63 0.49
C PHE A 40 0.71 -3.41 1.86
N SER A 41 1.17 -4.50 2.47
CA SER A 41 1.96 -4.48 3.69
C SER A 41 3.36 -5.03 3.43
N ILE A 42 4.33 -4.49 4.16
CA ILE A 42 5.69 -5.04 4.23
C ILE A 42 5.95 -5.43 5.67
N SER A 43 6.26 -6.71 5.90
CA SER A 43 6.53 -7.23 7.24
C SER A 43 7.68 -6.46 7.89
N GLY A 44 7.45 -5.97 9.11
CA GLY A 44 8.43 -5.16 9.85
C GLY A 44 8.53 -3.69 9.42
N VAL A 45 7.73 -3.22 8.46
CA VAL A 45 7.72 -1.81 8.02
C VAL A 45 6.36 -1.16 8.22
N GLY A 46 5.29 -1.79 7.71
CA GLY A 46 3.94 -1.27 7.81
C GLY A 46 3.13 -1.39 6.52
N GLN A 47 1.99 -0.70 6.52
CA GLN A 47 0.98 -0.74 5.46
C GLN A 47 1.06 0.51 4.58
N PHE A 48 0.72 0.34 3.31
CA PHE A 48 0.75 1.37 2.28
C PHE A 48 -0.51 1.28 1.42
N ARG A 49 -0.99 2.44 0.98
CA ARG A 49 -2.07 2.57 0.00
C ARG A 49 -1.49 3.01 -1.34
N PHE A 50 -2.10 2.60 -2.42
CA PHE A 50 -1.74 3.07 -3.76
C PHE A 50 -2.99 3.33 -4.59
N ASP A 51 -2.86 4.28 -5.51
CA ASP A 51 -3.91 4.69 -6.43
C ASP A 51 -3.28 5.16 -7.74
N ASN A 52 -3.94 4.87 -8.85
CA ASN A 52 -3.49 5.16 -10.21
C ASN A 52 -2.03 4.75 -10.48
N GLY A 53 -1.67 3.55 -10.03
CA GLY A 53 -0.33 2.99 -10.19
C GLY A 53 0.78 3.69 -9.38
N LYS A 54 0.44 4.44 -8.34
CA LYS A 54 1.39 5.17 -7.49
C LYS A 54 1.15 4.90 -6.01
N VAL A 55 2.22 4.72 -5.24
CA VAL A 55 2.10 4.62 -3.78
C VAL A 55 1.78 6.00 -3.22
N LEU A 56 0.78 6.09 -2.35
CA LEU A 56 0.38 7.32 -1.67
C LEU A 56 1.30 7.62 -0.50
N LEU A 57 1.40 8.91 -0.13
CA LEU A 57 2.15 9.31 1.05
C LEU A 57 1.53 8.63 2.29
N PRO A 58 2.32 7.92 3.11
CA PRO A 58 1.78 7.29 4.31
C PRO A 58 1.38 8.36 5.35
N ASP A 59 0.30 8.10 6.09
CA ASP A 59 -0.25 9.03 7.10
C ASP A 59 0.62 9.17 8.37
N THR A 60 1.80 8.56 8.37
CA THR A 60 2.73 8.47 9.50
C THR A 60 3.98 9.32 9.25
N LYS A 61 4.61 9.76 10.35
CA LYS A 61 5.94 10.40 10.32
C LYS A 61 7.09 9.39 10.40
N ASN A 62 6.82 8.08 10.28
CA ASN A 62 7.86 7.06 10.36
C ASN A 62 8.86 7.21 9.20
N PRO A 63 10.15 7.50 9.48
CA PRO A 63 11.16 7.72 8.44
C PRO A 63 11.38 6.48 7.56
N GLN A 64 11.21 5.27 8.10
CA GLN A 64 11.34 4.03 7.34
C GLN A 64 10.25 3.90 6.28
N GLN A 65 8.98 4.18 6.65
CA GLN A 65 7.87 4.16 5.69
C GLN A 65 8.00 5.25 4.64
N LEU A 66 8.53 6.43 5.01
CA LEU A 66 8.83 7.50 4.06
C LEU A 66 9.95 7.10 3.06
N SER A 67 10.98 6.40 3.51
CA SER A 67 12.03 5.86 2.62
C SER A 67 11.43 4.88 1.62
N VAL A 68 10.65 3.90 2.10
CA VAL A 68 9.98 2.91 1.26
C VAL A 68 9.04 3.55 0.25
N PHE A 69 8.25 4.54 0.67
CA PHE A 69 7.39 5.32 -0.24
C PHE A 69 8.19 5.95 -1.39
N ARG A 70 9.35 6.56 -1.10
CA ARG A 70 10.21 7.18 -2.12
C ARG A 70 10.81 6.13 -3.04
N GLU A 71 11.41 5.10 -2.48
CA GLU A 71 12.09 4.02 -3.22
C GLU A 71 11.15 3.27 -4.15
N VAL A 72 9.95 2.91 -3.68
CA VAL A 72 8.96 2.19 -4.51
C VAL A 72 8.48 3.07 -5.65
N ASN A 73 8.16 4.35 -5.40
CA ASN A 73 7.75 5.26 -6.47
C ASN A 73 8.88 5.49 -7.49
N GLN A 74 10.14 5.57 -7.07
CA GLN A 74 11.29 5.62 -8.00
C GLN A 74 11.43 4.32 -8.81
N ALA A 75 11.22 3.17 -8.17
CA ALA A 75 11.25 1.88 -8.86
C ALA A 75 10.11 1.77 -9.89
N ILE A 76 8.91 2.30 -9.60
CA ILE A 76 7.78 2.37 -10.55
C ILE A 76 8.15 3.17 -11.79
N LEU A 77 8.76 4.36 -11.60
CA LEU A 77 9.21 5.22 -12.70
C LEU A 77 10.29 4.54 -13.57
N SER A 78 11.07 3.62 -12.98
CA SER A 78 12.12 2.89 -13.68
C SER A 78 11.63 1.59 -14.37
N LEU A 79 10.34 1.25 -14.26
CA LEU A 79 9.79 0.11 -14.98
C LEU A 79 9.56 0.46 -16.46
N PRO A 80 9.82 -0.47 -17.40
CA PRO A 80 9.49 -0.27 -18.80
C PRO A 80 8.00 0.07 -18.96
N ILE A 81 7.69 0.93 -19.94
CA ILE A 81 6.33 1.32 -20.31
C ILE A 81 5.56 0.11 -20.80
#